data_AF-A0A917BPS5-F1
#
_entry.id   AF-A0A917BPS5-F1
#
_cell.length_a   1.000
_cell.length_b   1.000
_cell.length_c   1.000
_cell.angle_alpha   90.00
_cell.angle_beta   90.00
_cell.angle_gamma   90.00
#
_symmetry.space_group_name_H-M   'P 1'
#
loop_
_entity.id
_entity.type
_entity.pdbx_description
1 polymer ?
#
loop_
_entity_poly.entity_id
_entity_poly.type
_entity_poly.pdbx_seq_one_letter_code
_entity_poly.pdbx_strand_id
1 'polypeptide(L)'
;MNSSQIADDMERWTELFFIMCEGEAPHNKPHWDLRLALSTFAKDVGGFTRQQNEDARVLITKFEKFIAKKDYEAAKKMQGELFYFILAIAEEKAH
;
A
#
# COMPACT_ATOMS: atom_id res chain seq x y z
N MET A 1 17.83 0.34 -5.96
CA MET A 1 16.63 0.05 -6.76
C MET A 1 16.29 1.32 -7.52
N ASN A 2 16.07 1.28 -8.83
CA ASN A 2 15.76 2.50 -9.60
C ASN A 2 14.26 2.83 -9.44
N SER A 3 13.87 4.11 -9.42
CA SER A 3 12.49 4.55 -9.17
C SER A 3 11.45 3.92 -10.10
N SER A 4 11.81 3.63 -11.35
CA SER A 4 10.95 2.91 -12.32
C SER A 4 10.54 1.52 -11.84
N GLN A 5 11.43 0.80 -11.16
CA GLN A 5 11.18 -0.58 -10.75
C GLN A 5 10.26 -0.67 -9.53
N ILE A 6 10.30 0.34 -8.65
CA ILE A 6 9.37 0.48 -7.52
C ILE A 6 7.95 0.75 -8.03
N ALA A 7 7.80 1.56 -9.07
CA ALA A 7 6.51 1.86 -9.66
C ALA A 7 5.88 0.62 -10.31
N ASP A 8 6.67 -0.11 -11.13
CA ASP A 8 6.22 -1.33 -11.80
C ASP A 8 5.84 -2.43 -10.78
N ASP A 9 6.66 -2.64 -9.74
CA ASP A 9 6.40 -3.65 -8.71
C ASP A 9 5.12 -3.35 -7.91
N MET A 10 4.83 -2.06 -7.68
CA MET A 10 3.65 -1.62 -6.93
C MET A 10 2.37 -1.60 -7.76
N GLU A 11 2.45 -1.27 -9.05
CA GLU A 11 1.32 -1.38 -9.98
C GLU A 11 0.88 -2.85 -10.09
N ARG A 12 1.84 -3.76 -10.23
CA ARG A 12 1.60 -5.21 -10.29
C ARG A 12 1.06 -5.78 -8.98
N TRP A 13 1.57 -5.31 -7.85
CA TRP A 13 1.00 -5.63 -6.53
C TRP A 13 -0.44 -5.15 -6.38
N THR A 14 -0.76 -3.99 -6.97
CA THR A 14 -2.09 -3.39 -6.92
C THR A 14 -3.11 -4.18 -7.72
N GLU A 15 -2.77 -4.62 -8.92
CA GLU A 15 -3.63 -5.53 -9.70
C GLU A 15 -3.89 -6.85 -8.98
N LEU A 16 -2.84 -7.51 -8.47
CA LEU A 16 -2.96 -8.78 -7.73
C LEU A 16 -3.84 -8.63 -6.50
N PHE A 17 -3.70 -7.52 -5.78
CA PHE A 17 -4.50 -7.21 -4.61
C PHE A 17 -6.00 -7.11 -4.93
N PHE A 18 -6.38 -6.44 -6.01
CA PHE A 18 -7.80 -6.31 -6.40
C PHE A 18 -8.40 -7.60 -6.93
N ILE A 19 -7.63 -8.38 -7.69
CA ILE A 19 -8.06 -9.72 -8.14
C ILE A 19 -8.36 -10.61 -6.93
N MET A 20 -7.53 -10.56 -5.88
CA MET A 20 -7.77 -11.31 -4.65
C MET A 20 -8.97 -10.78 -3.82
N CYS A 21 -9.22 -9.47 -3.82
CA CYS A 21 -10.37 -8.88 -3.14
C CYS A 21 -11.70 -9.17 -3.84
N GLU A 22 -11.71 -9.26 -5.17
CA GLU A 22 -12.90 -9.55 -5.98
C GLU A 22 -13.26 -11.06 -5.98
N GLY A 23 -12.30 -11.95 -5.67
CA GLY A 23 -12.46 -13.41 -5.71
C GLY A 23 -13.08 -14.11 -4.49
N GLU A 24 -13.67 -13.38 -3.52
CA GLU A 24 -14.30 -13.94 -2.30
C GLU A 24 -13.49 -15.05 -1.59
N ALA A 25 -12.23 -14.79 -1.21
CA ALA A 25 -11.50 -15.68 -0.29
C ALA A 25 -11.58 -15.13 1.16
N PRO A 26 -12.46 -15.64 2.03
CA PRO A 26 -12.65 -15.16 3.41
C PRO A 26 -11.45 -15.39 4.35
N HIS A 27 -10.37 -16.01 3.87
CA HIS A 27 -9.16 -16.32 4.64
C HIS A 27 -7.92 -15.54 4.21
N ASN A 28 -7.96 -14.83 3.07
CA ASN A 28 -6.90 -13.95 2.59
C ASN A 28 -7.26 -12.52 3.00
N LYS A 29 -6.89 -12.12 4.21
CA LYS A 29 -7.12 -10.76 4.71
C LYS A 29 -6.23 -9.78 3.92
N PRO A 30 -6.74 -9.04 2.93
CA PRO A 30 -5.89 -8.26 2.03
C PRO A 30 -5.13 -7.16 2.77
N HIS A 31 -5.70 -6.66 3.86
CA HIS A 31 -5.08 -5.68 4.75
C HIS A 31 -3.84 -6.19 5.50
N TRP A 32 -3.67 -7.51 5.65
CA TRP A 32 -2.42 -8.08 6.17
C TRP A 32 -1.31 -7.99 5.13
N ASP A 33 -1.61 -8.24 3.87
CA ASP A 33 -0.65 -8.10 2.77
C ASP A 33 -0.24 -6.64 2.59
N LEU A 34 -1.18 -5.68 2.71
CA LEU A 34 -0.86 -4.25 2.60
C LEU A 34 0.03 -3.76 3.75
N ARG A 35 -0.28 -4.14 4.99
CA ARG A 35 0.54 -3.79 6.17
C ARG A 35 1.91 -4.46 6.12
N LEU A 36 1.98 -5.70 5.64
CA LEU A 36 3.23 -6.43 5.44
C LEU A 36 4.07 -5.79 4.34
N ALA A 37 3.48 -5.49 3.19
CA ALA A 37 4.15 -4.81 2.07
C ALA A 37 4.73 -3.46 2.51
N LEU A 38 3.97 -2.66 3.28
CA LEU A 38 4.46 -1.42 3.88
C LEU A 38 5.61 -1.64 4.84
N SER A 39 5.53 -2.67 5.68
CA SER A 39 6.60 -2.98 6.64
C SER A 39 7.88 -3.45 5.95
N THR A 40 7.75 -4.21 4.85
CA THR A 40 8.87 -4.64 4.00
C THR A 40 9.48 -3.44 3.29
N PHE A 41 8.66 -2.64 2.61
CA PHE A 41 9.12 -1.43 1.93
C PHE A 41 9.80 -0.46 2.88
N ALA A 42 9.22 -0.21 4.05
CA ALA A 42 9.80 0.66 5.06
C ALA A 42 11.20 0.20 5.46
N LYS A 43 11.46 -1.12 5.52
CA LYS A 43 12.83 -1.63 5.75
C LYS A 43 13.74 -1.39 4.55
N ASP A 44 13.25 -1.62 3.34
CA ASP A 44 14.03 -1.50 2.11
C ASP A 44 14.50 -0.06 1.83
N VAL A 45 13.72 0.95 2.27
CA VAL A 45 14.10 2.38 2.13
C VAL A 45 14.79 2.96 3.37
N GLY A 46 15.28 2.12 4.28
CA GLY A 46 16.07 2.56 5.45
C GLY A 46 15.25 3.09 6.62
N GLY A 47 13.98 2.67 6.73
CA GLY A 47 13.07 3.00 7.82
C GLY A 47 12.22 4.24 7.55
N PHE A 48 10.96 4.15 7.96
CA PHE A 48 10.05 5.30 8.01
C PHE A 48 10.28 6.10 9.29
N THR A 49 10.14 7.42 9.20
CA THR A 49 10.03 8.27 10.38
C THR A 49 8.76 7.95 11.16
N ARG A 50 8.67 8.44 12.40
CA ARG A 50 7.46 8.27 13.21
C ARG A 50 6.23 8.86 12.52
N GLN A 51 6.35 10.05 11.93
CA GLN A 51 5.27 10.71 11.22
C GLN A 51 4.82 9.90 9.99
N GLN A 52 5.78 9.41 9.20
CA GLN A 52 5.47 8.59 8.02
C GLN A 52 4.74 7.28 8.39
N ASN A 53 5.10 6.65 9.51
CA ASN A 53 4.38 5.47 10.01
C ASN A 53 2.94 5.80 10.44
N GLU A 54 2.73 6.96 11.06
CA GLU A 54 1.42 7.40 11.52
C GLU A 54 0.51 7.73 10.34
N ASP A 55 1.04 8.43 9.33
CA ASP A 55 0.31 8.75 8.09
C ASP A 55 -0.05 7.49 7.30
N ALA A 56 0.91 6.56 7.12
CA ALA A 56 0.65 5.26 6.49
C ALA A 56 -0.44 4.48 7.23
N ARG A 57 -0.44 4.51 8.56
CA ARG A 57 -1.46 3.84 9.39
C ARG A 57 -2.84 4.46 9.19
N VAL A 58 -2.94 5.78 9.07
CA VAL A 58 -4.20 6.47 8.80
C VAL A 58 -4.75 6.07 7.42
N LEU A 59 -3.90 6.05 6.40
CA LEU A 59 -4.27 5.65 5.04
C LEU A 59 -4.73 4.18 4.99
N ILE A 60 -3.99 3.26 5.60
CA ILE A 60 -4.39 1.84 5.73
C ILE A 60 -5.74 1.72 6.44
N THR A 61 -5.94 2.45 7.54
CA THR A 61 -7.20 2.37 8.30
C THR A 61 -8.39 2.87 7.48
N LYS A 62 -8.21 3.92 6.67
CA LYS A 62 -9.24 4.41 5.74
C LYS A 62 -9.52 3.39 4.64
N PHE A 63 -8.47 2.82 4.06
CA PHE A 63 -8.56 1.76 3.07
C PHE A 63 -9.35 0.56 3.60
N GLU A 64 -9.04 0.08 4.81
CA GLU A 64 -9.75 -1.01 5.48
C GLU A 64 -11.25 -0.72 5.66
N LYS A 65 -11.61 0.53 5.97
CA LYS A 65 -13.02 0.94 6.09
C LYS A 65 -13.76 0.86 4.75
N PHE A 66 -13.11 1.19 3.63
CA PHE A 66 -13.72 1.08 2.31
C PHE A 66 -13.89 -0.38 1.88
N ILE A 67 -12.88 -1.22 2.12
CA ILE A 67 -12.98 -2.67 1.88
C ILE A 67 -14.11 -3.29 2.70
N ALA A 68 -14.22 -2.97 3.98
CA ALA A 68 -15.30 -3.47 4.84
C ALA A 68 -16.70 -3.04 4.37
N LYS A 69 -16.80 -1.90 3.69
CA LYS A 69 -18.05 -1.40 3.09
C LYS A 69 -18.29 -1.89 1.66
N LYS A 70 -17.39 -2.70 1.09
CA LYS A 70 -17.38 -3.10 -0.33
C LYS A 70 -17.37 -1.91 -1.30
N ASP A 71 -16.83 -0.77 -0.86
CA ASP A 71 -16.63 0.42 -1.69
C ASP A 71 -15.27 0.31 -2.40
N TYR A 72 -15.23 -0.51 -3.44
CA TYR A 72 -13.98 -0.85 -4.13
C TYR A 72 -13.42 0.31 -4.94
N GLU A 73 -14.25 1.24 -5.43
CA GLU A 73 -13.75 2.44 -6.12
C GLU A 73 -13.01 3.37 -5.15
N ALA A 74 -13.56 3.61 -3.95
CA ALA A 74 -12.87 4.40 -2.94
C ALA A 74 -11.62 3.67 -2.42
N ALA A 75 -11.68 2.34 -2.28
CA ALA A 75 -10.51 1.54 -1.92
C ALA A 75 -9.39 1.65 -2.97
N LYS A 76 -9.71 1.59 -4.27
CA LYS A 76 -8.76 1.78 -5.40
C LYS A 76 -8.07 3.14 -5.32
N LYS A 77 -8.84 4.23 -5.11
CA LYS A 77 -8.28 5.57 -4.96
C LYS A 77 -7.34 5.69 -3.75
N MET A 78 -7.75 5.17 -2.60
CA MET A 78 -6.95 5.20 -1.36
C MET A 78 -5.67 4.37 -1.47
N GLN A 79 -5.69 3.26 -2.21
CA GLN A 79 -4.49 2.50 -2.50
C GLN A 79 -3.51 3.28 -3.39
N GLY A 80 -4.01 4.00 -4.40
CA GLY A 80 -3.19 4.92 -5.18
C GLY A 80 -2.52 6.01 -4.32
N GLU A 81 -3.27 6.61 -3.39
CA GLU A 81 -2.72 7.58 -2.44
C GLU A 81 -1.60 6.98 -1.57
N LEU A 82 -1.80 5.74 -1.09
CA LEU A 82 -0.80 5.01 -0.31
C LEU A 82 0.47 4.72 -1.14
N PHE A 83 0.30 4.39 -2.42
CA PHE A 83 1.41 4.16 -3.34
C PHE A 83 2.22 5.43 -3.58
N TYR A 84 1.58 6.56 -3.89
CA TYR A 84 2.30 7.84 -4.08
C TYR A 84 3.00 8.29 -2.80
N PHE A 85 2.40 8.06 -1.64
CA PHE A 85 3.04 8.33 -0.36
C PHE A 85 4.33 7.52 -0.17
N ILE A 86 4.29 6.22 -0.47
CA ILE A 86 5.43 5.30 -0.42
C ILE A 86 6.53 5.73 -1.42
N LEU A 87 6.14 6.07 -2.66
CA LEU A 87 7.07 6.51 -3.71
C LEU A 87 7.82 7.78 -3.31
N ALA A 88 7.10 8.79 -2.78
CA ALA A 88 7.70 10.04 -2.33
C ALA A 88 8.78 9.81 -1.25
N ILE A 89 8.53 8.88 -0.31
CA ILE A 89 9.51 8.52 0.73
C ILE A 89 10.73 7.83 0.11
N ALA A 90 10.53 6.92 -0.86
CA ALA A 90 11.66 6.29 -1.56
C ALA A 90 12.53 7.32 -2.30
N GLU A 91 11.91 8.29 -2.98
CA GLU A 91 12.61 9.36 -3.68
C GLU A 91 13.41 10.23 -2.71
N GLU A 92 12.82 10.66 -1.59
CA GLU A 92 13.51 11.41 -0.54
C GLU A 92 14.75 10.68 0.00
N LYS A 93 14.71 9.35 0.07
CA LYS A 93 15.80 8.52 0.62
C LYS A 93 16.89 8.17 -0.41
N ALA A 94 16.60 8.33 -1.70
CA ALA A 94 17.55 8.09 -2.78
C ALA A 94 18.48 9.29 -3.05
N HIS A 95 18.16 10.45 -2.47
CA HIS A 95 18.93 11.70 -2.52
C HIS A 95 19.69 11.95 -1.22
#